data_AF-A0ABD0ZXZ3-F1
#
_entry.id   AF-A0ABD0ZXZ3-F1
#
_cell.length_a   1.000
_cell.length_b   1.000
_cell.length_c   1.000
_cell.angle_alpha   90.00
_cell.angle_beta   90.00
_cell.angle_gamma   90.00
#
_symmetry.space_group_name_H-M   'P 1'
#
loop_
_entity.id
_entity.type
_entity.pdbx_description
1 polymer ?
#
loop_
_entity_poly.entity_id
_entity_poly.type
_entity_poly.pdbx_seq_one_letter_code
_entity_poly.pdbx_strand_id
1 'polypeptide(L)'
;MVNDTNISGEESFHRHTMQRIFSMVKRRKVVNSGGDVVVQSGTLSELDLLDCPVCCNALSAPIFQCGNGHIVCSSCCTKMRQKCPYCTLPIGNYRCRVIENVLEAITIPCRFTKNGCKQKFSYGKEVAHENECTFGWGYCPAPNCIYRCLHEDLYNHYKAKHKNTMKRFFLSR
;
A
#
# COMPACT_ATOMS: atom_id res chain seq x y z
N MET A 1 37.55 -11.19 -2.54
CA MET A 1 36.69 -12.36 -2.31
C MET A 1 35.36 -11.83 -1.84
N VAL A 2 34.42 -11.69 -2.77
CA VAL A 2 33.03 -11.32 -2.50
C VAL A 2 32.27 -12.64 -2.43
N ASN A 3 31.43 -12.83 -1.41
CA ASN A 3 30.42 -13.88 -1.38
C ASN A 3 29.18 -13.33 -0.65
N ASP A 4 28.24 -12.84 -1.45
CA ASP A 4 26.81 -13.19 -1.51
C ASP A 4 26.39 -14.39 -0.61
N THR A 5 25.23 -14.49 0.05
CA THR A 5 23.88 -13.94 -0.16
C THR A 5 23.04 -14.31 1.08
N ASN A 6 22.07 -13.47 1.47
CA ASN A 6 20.72 -13.94 1.81
C ASN A 6 19.72 -12.77 1.81
N ILE A 7 19.25 -12.43 0.61
CA ILE A 7 18.12 -11.54 0.35
C ILE A 7 16.91 -12.46 0.16
N SER A 8 16.06 -12.60 1.18
CA SER A 8 14.83 -13.40 1.07
C SER A 8 13.59 -12.72 1.69
N GLY A 9 13.70 -11.44 2.08
CA GLY A 9 12.61 -10.66 2.66
C GLY A 9 11.84 -9.78 1.67
N GLU A 10 12.48 -9.31 0.59
CA GLU A 10 11.91 -8.28 -0.29
C GLU A 10 10.98 -8.84 -1.37
N GLU A 11 11.18 -10.10 -1.80
CA GLU A 11 10.38 -10.72 -2.87
C GLU A 11 8.97 -11.16 -2.43
N SER A 12 8.69 -11.21 -1.12
CA SER A 12 7.39 -11.62 -0.59
C SER A 12 6.35 -10.50 -0.73
N PHE A 13 6.75 -9.26 -0.44
CA PHE A 13 5.85 -8.11 -0.43
C PHE A 13 5.33 -7.76 -1.83
N HIS A 14 6.17 -7.94 -2.85
CA HIS A 14 5.83 -7.62 -4.24
C HIS A 14 4.80 -8.56 -4.89
N ARG A 15 4.65 -9.80 -4.37
CA ARG A 15 3.73 -10.80 -4.96
C ARG A 15 2.26 -10.56 -4.63
N HIS A 16 1.94 -9.87 -3.54
CA HIS A 16 0.54 -9.66 -3.15
C HIS A 16 -0.16 -8.52 -3.92
N THR A 17 0.59 -7.62 -4.55
CA THR A 17 0.04 -6.52 -5.37
C THR A 17 -0.52 -6.98 -6.72
N MET A 18 -0.23 -8.22 -7.16
CA MET A 18 -0.43 -8.67 -8.55
C MET A 18 -1.72 -9.45 -8.84
N GLN A 19 -2.74 -9.41 -7.97
CA GLN A 19 -3.96 -10.24 -8.14
C GLN A 19 -5.29 -9.50 -8.38
N ARG A 20 -5.30 -8.20 -8.73
CA ARG A 20 -6.57 -7.46 -8.93
C ARG A 20 -6.75 -6.85 -10.33
N ILE A 21 -6.13 -7.45 -11.36
CA ILE A 21 -6.09 -6.88 -12.72
C ILE A 21 -7.39 -7.01 -13.54
N PHE A 22 -8.42 -7.74 -13.11
CA PHE A 22 -9.63 -7.84 -13.94
C PHE A 22 -10.92 -7.86 -13.12
N SER A 23 -11.66 -6.74 -13.04
CA SER A 23 -13.11 -6.68 -13.36
C SER A 23 -13.80 -5.34 -13.02
N MET A 24 -14.28 -4.67 -14.09
CA MET A 24 -15.60 -4.01 -14.17
C MET A 24 -15.81 -2.62 -13.56
N VAL A 25 -15.56 -1.61 -14.41
CA VAL A 25 -16.20 -0.28 -14.34
C VAL A 25 -17.72 -0.44 -14.47
N LYS A 26 -18.47 -0.38 -13.36
CA LYS A 26 -19.92 -0.12 -13.38
C LYS A 26 -20.19 1.31 -12.90
N ARG A 27 -20.55 2.17 -13.85
CA ARG A 27 -21.01 3.55 -13.59
C ARG A 27 -22.29 3.53 -12.74
N ARG A 28 -22.34 4.35 -11.68
CA ARG A 28 -23.59 4.72 -11.00
C ARG A 28 -23.80 6.24 -11.11
N LYS A 29 -25.02 6.65 -11.43
CA LYS A 29 -25.46 8.05 -11.47
C LYS A 29 -25.61 8.59 -10.04
N VAL A 30 -25.12 9.80 -9.79
CA VAL A 30 -25.33 10.55 -8.55
C VAL A 30 -26.22 11.75 -8.84
N VAL A 31 -27.30 11.92 -8.07
CA VAL A 31 -28.13 13.14 -8.02
C VAL A 31 -27.82 13.85 -6.70
N ASN A 32 -27.66 15.18 -6.73
CA ASN A 32 -27.25 15.99 -5.58
C ASN A 32 -28.33 17.02 -5.19
N SER A 33 -28.43 17.35 -3.91
CA SER A 33 -29.17 18.51 -3.39
C SER A 33 -28.56 19.01 -2.07
N GLY A 34 -28.12 20.27 -2.05
CA GLY A 34 -28.15 21.17 -0.89
C GLY A 34 -26.97 21.19 0.10
N GLY A 35 -26.08 22.20 -0.02
CA GLY A 35 -25.84 23.22 1.02
C GLY A 35 -25.25 22.86 2.39
N ASP A 36 -24.02 22.33 2.42
CA ASP A 36 -23.02 22.44 3.48
C ASP A 36 -21.66 22.19 2.81
N VAL A 37 -20.50 22.54 3.39
CA VAL A 37 -19.20 22.03 2.90
C VAL A 37 -19.14 20.53 3.25
N VAL A 38 -19.93 19.74 2.52
CA VAL A 38 -19.89 18.30 2.53
C VAL A 38 -18.59 17.95 1.83
N VAL A 39 -17.57 17.61 2.62
CA VAL A 39 -16.46 16.81 2.10
C VAL A 39 -17.10 15.48 1.69
N GLN A 40 -17.52 15.38 0.44
CA GLN A 40 -18.06 14.15 -0.13
C GLN A 40 -16.90 13.14 -0.13
N SER A 41 -16.89 12.29 0.89
CA SER A 41 -16.00 11.15 0.96
C SER A 41 -16.51 10.12 -0.03
N GLY A 42 -16.00 10.18 -1.27
CA GLY A 42 -16.19 9.11 -2.25
C GLY A 42 -15.29 7.93 -1.88
N THR A 43 -15.86 6.73 -1.78
CA THR A 43 -15.06 5.51 -1.64
C THR A 43 -14.47 5.14 -3.00
N LEU A 44 -13.17 5.36 -3.20
CA LEU A 44 -12.45 4.78 -4.33
C LEU A 44 -12.25 3.29 -4.05
N SER A 45 -13.02 2.45 -4.73
CA SER A 45 -12.98 0.99 -4.52
C SER A 45 -11.72 0.32 -5.07
N GLU A 46 -10.87 1.06 -5.80
CA GLU A 46 -9.64 0.58 -6.43
C GLU A 46 -8.56 1.65 -6.33
N LEU A 47 -7.90 1.75 -5.17
CA LEU A 47 -6.78 2.67 -4.97
C LEU A 47 -5.56 2.28 -5.80
N ASP A 48 -5.44 1.02 -6.21
CA ASP A 48 -4.35 0.50 -7.06
C ASP A 48 -4.26 1.24 -8.43
N LEU A 49 -5.32 1.93 -8.87
CA LEU A 49 -5.29 2.83 -10.03
C LEU A 49 -4.39 4.06 -9.82
N LEU A 50 -4.01 4.32 -8.57
CA LEU A 50 -3.11 5.38 -8.15
C LEU A 50 -1.67 4.88 -7.97
N ASP A 51 -1.38 3.63 -8.32
CA ASP A 51 -0.02 3.14 -8.43
C ASP A 51 0.61 3.50 -9.77
N CYS A 52 1.93 3.67 -9.77
CA CYS A 52 2.66 3.87 -11.01
C CYS A 52 2.60 2.57 -11.83
N PRO A 53 2.17 2.61 -13.09
CA PRO A 53 2.02 1.38 -13.87
C PRO A 53 3.34 0.69 -14.24
N VAL A 54 4.48 1.35 -14.00
CA VAL A 54 5.80 0.82 -14.33
C VAL A 54 6.42 0.10 -13.14
N CYS A 55 6.44 0.73 -11.97
CA CYS A 55 7.04 0.13 -10.77
C CYS A 55 6.02 -0.43 -9.77
N CYS A 56 4.73 -0.24 -10.02
CA CYS A 56 3.62 -0.69 -9.15
C CYS A 56 3.71 -0.17 -7.71
N ASN A 57 4.37 0.98 -7.52
CA ASN A 57 4.40 1.69 -6.23
C ASN A 57 3.41 2.86 -6.29
N ALA A 58 2.86 3.24 -5.14
CA ALA A 58 2.00 4.40 -4.99
C ALA A 58 2.60 5.63 -5.68
N LEU A 59 1.81 6.28 -6.52
CA LEU A 59 2.21 7.54 -7.12
C LEU A 59 2.43 8.59 -6.03
N SER A 60 3.48 9.38 -6.20
CA SER A 60 3.81 10.50 -5.33
C SER A 60 4.36 11.63 -6.16
N ALA A 61 4.11 12.86 -5.71
CA ALA A 61 4.60 14.05 -6.39
C ALA A 61 6.15 14.06 -6.45
N PRO A 62 6.76 14.44 -7.59
CA PRO A 62 6.11 14.85 -8.84
C PRO A 62 5.65 13.67 -9.72
N ILE A 63 4.45 13.79 -10.29
CA ILE A 63 3.85 12.83 -11.23
C ILE A 63 3.87 13.45 -12.62
N PHE A 64 4.32 12.69 -13.63
CA PHE A 64 4.45 13.20 -14.99
C PHE A 64 3.44 12.56 -15.93
N GLN A 65 2.96 13.36 -16.89
CA GLN A 65 1.99 12.97 -17.90
C GLN A 65 2.54 13.21 -19.31
N CYS A 66 2.30 12.30 -20.24
CA CYS A 66 2.61 12.53 -21.66
C CYS A 66 1.46 13.26 -22.38
N GLY A 67 1.66 13.66 -23.64
CA GLY A 67 0.63 14.36 -24.43
C GLY A 67 -0.69 13.59 -24.63
N ASN A 68 -0.68 12.26 -24.51
CA ASN A 68 -1.88 11.41 -24.59
C ASN A 68 -2.51 11.10 -23.22
N GLY A 69 -1.95 11.65 -22.14
CA GLY A 69 -2.56 11.54 -20.82
C GLY A 69 -2.05 10.39 -19.93
N HIS A 70 -1.15 9.53 -20.41
CA HIS A 70 -0.55 8.48 -19.56
C HIS A 70 0.36 9.06 -18.49
N ILE A 71 0.25 8.55 -17.26
CA ILE A 71 1.00 9.03 -16.10
C ILE A 71 2.06 8.04 -15.63
N VAL A 72 3.18 8.55 -15.09
CA VAL A 72 4.22 7.78 -14.41
C VAL A 72 4.79 8.57 -13.22
N CYS A 73 5.37 7.87 -12.24
CA CYS A 73 6.11 8.53 -11.15
C CYS A 73 7.43 9.14 -11.65
N SER A 74 7.99 10.07 -10.87
CA SER A 74 9.26 10.73 -11.19
C SER A 74 10.41 9.76 -11.48
N SER A 75 10.57 8.72 -10.67
CA SER A 75 11.69 7.78 -10.82
C SER A 75 11.56 6.96 -12.10
N CYS A 76 10.34 6.51 -12.44
CA CYS A 76 10.07 5.82 -13.70
C CYS A 76 10.19 6.75 -14.91
N CYS A 77 9.83 8.02 -14.81
CA CYS A 77 10.05 9.00 -15.88
C CYS A 77 11.54 9.09 -16.26
N THR A 78 12.44 9.16 -15.26
CA THR A 78 13.88 9.19 -15.49
C THR A 78 14.41 7.84 -16.00
N LYS A 79 14.01 6.72 -15.38
CA LYS A 79 14.43 5.37 -15.79
C LYS A 79 14.04 5.06 -17.25
N MET A 80 12.88 5.54 -17.68
CA MET A 80 12.38 5.37 -19.05
C MET A 80 12.92 6.42 -20.02
N ARG A 81 13.95 7.19 -19.64
CA ARG A 81 14.59 8.21 -20.48
C ARG A 81 13.58 9.19 -21.09
N GLN A 82 12.61 9.63 -20.28
CA GLN A 82 11.58 10.58 -20.69
C GLN A 82 10.72 10.10 -21.87
N LYS A 83 10.59 8.78 -22.05
CA LYS A 83 9.74 8.14 -23.06
C LYS A 83 8.57 7.44 -22.40
N CYS A 84 7.35 7.76 -22.83
CA CYS A 84 6.15 7.12 -22.30
C CYS A 84 6.17 5.60 -22.59
N PRO A 85 5.93 4.73 -21.59
CA PRO A 85 5.95 3.27 -21.78
C PRO A 85 4.83 2.75 -22.69
N TYR A 86 3.75 3.51 -22.87
CA TYR A 86 2.56 3.08 -23.62
C TYR A 86 2.52 3.57 -25.05
N CYS A 87 2.76 4.87 -25.25
CA CYS A 87 2.59 5.51 -26.55
C CYS A 87 3.89 6.08 -27.13
N THR A 88 5.03 5.87 -26.46
CA THR A 88 6.37 6.32 -26.91
C THR A 88 6.58 7.83 -27.04
N LEU A 89 5.56 8.66 -26.79
CA LEU A 89 5.67 10.11 -26.77
C LEU A 89 6.57 10.59 -25.62
N PRO A 90 7.16 11.80 -25.74
CA PRO A 90 7.89 12.42 -24.64
C PRO A 90 7.04 12.54 -23.37
N ILE A 91 7.65 12.27 -22.21
CA ILE A 91 7.06 12.41 -20.88
C ILE A 91 8.07 13.07 -19.94
N GLY A 92 7.60 13.88 -19.00
CA GLY A 92 8.45 14.60 -18.03
C GLY A 92 8.31 16.12 -18.08
N ASN A 93 7.81 16.67 -19.19
CA ASN A 93 7.60 18.12 -19.31
C ASN A 93 6.33 18.60 -18.60
N TYR A 94 5.31 17.75 -18.52
CA TYR A 94 4.02 18.08 -17.92
C TYR A 94 3.83 17.33 -16.61
N ARG A 95 3.69 18.08 -15.53
CA ARG A 95 3.41 17.56 -14.19
C ARG A 95 1.91 17.47 -13.95
N CYS A 96 1.42 16.30 -13.58
CA CYS A 96 0.00 16.01 -13.38
C CYS A 96 -0.48 16.43 -11.98
N ARG A 97 -0.60 17.75 -11.75
CA ARG A 97 -1.02 18.31 -10.44
C ARG A 97 -2.39 17.83 -9.97
N VAL A 98 -3.30 17.51 -10.90
CA VAL A 98 -4.63 16.99 -10.55
C VAL A 98 -4.52 15.69 -9.77
N ILE A 99 -3.71 14.73 -10.24
CA ILE A 99 -3.52 13.45 -9.53
C ILE A 99 -2.76 13.66 -8.22
N GLU A 100 -1.79 14.57 -8.19
CA GLU A 100 -1.09 14.91 -6.94
C GLU A 100 -2.07 15.42 -5.87
N ASN A 101 -3.00 16.31 -6.23
CA ASN A 101 -4.02 16.81 -5.31
C ASN A 101 -5.02 15.72 -4.89
N VAL A 102 -5.39 14.82 -5.82
CA VAL A 102 -6.25 13.67 -5.50
C VAL A 102 -5.59 12.77 -4.46
N LEU A 103 -4.30 12.44 -4.64
CA LEU A 103 -3.53 11.62 -3.71
C LEU A 103 -3.44 12.26 -2.31
N GLU A 104 -3.29 13.59 -2.26
CA GLU A 104 -3.24 14.33 -1.00
C GLU A 104 -4.60 14.34 -0.28
N ALA A 105 -5.71 14.42 -1.03
CA ALA A 105 -7.06 14.40 -0.46
C ALA A 105 -7.48 13.01 0.05
N ILE A 106 -6.85 11.94 -0.43
CA ILE A 106 -7.17 10.57 -0.01
C ILE A 106 -6.53 10.28 1.34
N THR A 107 -7.36 9.97 2.33
CA THR A 107 -6.92 9.58 3.67
C THR A 107 -7.14 8.08 3.89
N ILE A 108 -6.05 7.34 4.12
CA ILE A 108 -6.01 5.91 4.36
C ILE A 108 -5.77 5.62 5.84
N PRO A 109 -6.63 4.84 6.52
CA PRO A 109 -6.35 4.39 7.88
C PRO A 109 -5.27 3.30 7.87
N CYS A 110 -4.44 3.27 8.92
CA CYS A 110 -3.48 2.17 9.12
C CYS A 110 -4.19 0.80 9.06
N ARG A 111 -3.61 -0.18 8.37
CA ARG A 111 -4.18 -1.54 8.29
C ARG A 111 -4.42 -2.20 9.66
N PHE A 112 -3.63 -1.82 10.67
CA PHE A 112 -3.75 -2.29 12.05
C PHE A 112 -4.81 -1.53 12.87
N THR A 113 -5.77 -0.87 12.21
CA THR A 113 -6.88 -0.17 12.88
C THR A 113 -7.67 -1.11 13.79
N LYS A 114 -7.87 -2.37 13.37
CA LYS A 114 -8.56 -3.39 14.18
C LYS A 114 -7.81 -3.74 15.47
N ASN A 115 -6.49 -3.56 15.48
CA ASN A 115 -5.63 -3.81 16.63
C ASN A 115 -5.51 -2.59 17.54
N GLY A 116 -6.10 -1.44 17.18
CA GLY A 116 -6.14 -0.24 18.00
C GLY A 116 -5.39 0.96 17.43
N CYS A 117 -4.70 0.82 16.28
CA CYS A 117 -4.08 1.96 15.63
C CYS A 117 -5.15 2.95 15.13
N LYS A 118 -5.07 4.22 15.52
CA LYS A 118 -6.00 5.27 15.07
C LYS A 118 -5.40 6.21 14.02
N GLN A 119 -4.15 5.96 13.63
CA GLN A 119 -3.45 6.83 12.69
C GLN A 119 -4.00 6.65 11.27
N LYS A 120 -3.99 7.76 10.53
CA LYS A 120 -4.40 7.85 9.14
C LYS A 120 -3.36 8.66 8.38
N PHE A 121 -3.19 8.36 7.10
CA PHE A 121 -2.13 8.91 6.25
C PHE A 121 -2.67 9.26 4.88
N SER A 122 -1.96 10.12 4.13
CA SER A 122 -2.21 10.23 2.70
C SER A 122 -1.80 8.95 1.99
N TYR A 123 -2.46 8.61 0.88
CA TYR A 123 -2.17 7.38 0.12
C TYR A 123 -0.67 7.16 -0.16
N GLY A 124 -0.21 5.92 0.03
CA GLY A 124 1.18 5.49 -0.11
C GLY A 124 2.09 5.81 1.08
N LYS A 125 1.73 6.76 1.94
CA LYS A 125 2.55 7.11 3.12
C LYS A 125 2.27 6.22 4.32
N GLU A 126 1.12 5.55 4.36
CA GLU A 126 0.76 4.58 5.40
C GLU A 126 1.77 3.43 5.49
N VAL A 127 2.36 3.01 4.36
CA VAL A 127 3.28 1.86 4.30
C VAL A 127 4.49 2.06 5.22
N ALA A 128 5.04 3.27 5.27
CA ALA A 128 6.17 3.58 6.13
C ALA A 128 5.81 3.39 7.61
N HIS A 129 4.63 3.88 8.02
CA HIS A 129 4.13 3.69 9.37
C HIS A 129 3.83 2.22 9.67
N GLU A 130 3.23 1.48 8.73
CA GLU A 130 2.84 0.09 8.96
C GLU A 130 4.03 -0.81 9.28
N ASN A 131 5.20 -0.53 8.71
CA ASN A 131 6.44 -1.26 9.00
C ASN A 131 6.92 -1.09 10.46
N GLU A 132 6.57 0.03 11.10
CA GLU A 132 6.97 0.37 12.47
C GLU A 132 5.80 0.42 13.46
N CYS A 133 4.57 0.16 13.00
CA CYS A 133 3.35 0.34 13.78
C CYS A 133 3.34 -0.60 14.99
N THR A 134 3.33 -0.06 16.20
CA THR A 134 3.35 -0.86 17.43
C THR A 134 2.17 -1.82 17.54
N PHE A 135 1.03 -1.49 16.94
CA PHE A 135 -0.16 -2.36 16.87
C PHE A 135 -0.04 -3.49 15.84
N GLY A 136 0.92 -3.42 14.92
CA GLY A 136 1.17 -4.44 13.91
C GLY A 136 1.96 -5.64 14.43
N TRP A 137 2.83 -5.44 15.42
CA TRP A 137 3.78 -6.44 15.90
C TRP A 137 3.46 -6.92 17.32
N GLY A 138 3.62 -8.21 17.57
CA GLY A 138 3.43 -8.83 18.89
C GLY A 138 4.55 -9.80 19.25
N TYR A 139 4.74 -10.03 20.54
CA TYR A 139 5.65 -11.06 21.05
C TYR A 139 4.95 -12.42 21.12
N CYS A 140 5.71 -13.48 20.88
CA CYS A 140 5.21 -14.85 21.03
C CYS A 140 4.77 -15.11 22.47
N PRO A 141 3.55 -15.61 22.71
CA PRO A 141 3.05 -15.86 24.07
C PRO A 141 3.68 -17.11 24.73
N ALA A 142 4.55 -17.84 24.02
CA ALA A 142 5.21 -19.02 24.58
C ALA A 142 6.24 -18.62 25.65
N PRO A 143 6.31 -19.33 26.80
CA PRO A 143 7.33 -19.09 27.81
C PRO A 143 8.74 -19.14 27.21
N ASN A 144 9.59 -18.18 27.59
CA ASN A 144 10.98 -18.05 27.13
C ASN A 144 11.15 -17.88 25.60
N CYS A 145 10.10 -17.48 24.88
CA CYS A 145 10.20 -17.15 23.47
C CYS A 145 10.24 -15.62 23.27
N ILE A 146 11.39 -15.09 22.85
CA ILE A 146 11.57 -13.66 22.57
C ILE A 146 11.23 -13.29 21.12
N TYR A 147 10.63 -14.22 20.36
CA TYR A 147 10.30 -13.98 18.96
C TYR A 147 9.20 -12.93 18.83
N ARG A 148 9.42 -11.97 17.93
CA ARG A 148 8.48 -10.90 17.59
C ARG A 148 8.17 -10.97 16.11
N CYS A 149 6.90 -10.93 15.76
CA CYS A 149 6.43 -10.90 14.38
C CYS A 149 5.12 -10.11 14.26
N LEU A 150 4.58 -10.01 13.05
CA LEU A 150 3.25 -9.46 12.84
C LEU A 150 2.20 -10.31 13.57
N HIS A 151 1.16 -9.66 14.10
CA HIS A 151 0.06 -10.36 14.79
C HIS A 151 -0.57 -11.47 13.93
N GLU A 152 -0.67 -11.26 12.61
CA GLU A 152 -1.19 -12.25 11.65
C GLU A 152 -0.30 -13.52 11.58
N ASP A 153 1.01 -13.37 11.76
CA ASP A 153 1.99 -14.46 11.69
C ASP A 153 2.24 -15.14 13.04
N LEU A 154 1.78 -14.52 14.14
CA LEU A 154 2.07 -14.98 15.49
C LEU A 154 1.52 -16.38 15.75
N TYR A 155 0.31 -16.66 15.27
CA TYR A 155 -0.30 -17.99 15.36
C TYR A 155 0.51 -19.05 14.59
N ASN A 156 0.99 -18.71 13.39
CA ASN A 156 1.77 -19.61 12.56
C ASN A 156 3.12 -19.93 13.20
N HIS A 157 3.82 -18.91 13.71
CA HIS A 157 5.04 -19.10 14.50
C HIS A 157 4.77 -20.01 15.70
N TYR A 158 3.74 -19.71 16.49
CA TYR A 158 3.42 -20.45 17.70
C TYR A 158 3.14 -21.92 17.40
N LYS A 159 2.30 -22.18 16.41
CA LYS A 159 1.99 -23.53 15.93
C LYS A 159 3.20 -24.25 15.33
N ALA A 160 4.16 -23.54 14.73
CA ALA A 160 5.33 -24.18 14.13
C ALA A 160 6.41 -24.53 15.16
N LYS A 161 6.65 -23.65 16.14
CA LYS A 161 7.79 -23.73 17.06
C LYS A 161 7.44 -24.19 18.47
N HIS A 162 6.16 -24.14 18.86
CA HIS A 162 5.69 -24.46 20.22
C HIS A 162 4.61 -25.56 20.25
N LYS A 163 4.63 -26.50 19.28
CA LYS A 163 3.63 -27.58 19.11
C LYS A 163 3.36 -28.40 20.39
N ASN A 164 4.38 -28.57 21.24
CA ASN A 164 4.28 -29.37 22.47
C ASN A 164 3.77 -28.58 23.68
N THR A 165 3.46 -27.29 23.53
CA THR A 165 3.04 -26.38 24.61
C THR A 165 1.56 -25.98 24.49
N MET A 166 0.73 -26.82 23.86
CA MET A 166 -0.73 -26.61 23.74
C MET A 166 -1.45 -26.79 25.08
N LYS A 167 -1.13 -25.97 26.10
CA LYS A 167 -2.09 -25.64 27.14
C LYS A 167 -2.93 -24.47 26.61
N ARG A 168 -4.20 -24.76 26.32
CA ARG A 168 -5.24 -23.82 25.89
C ARG A 168 -5.11 -22.49 26.64
N PHE A 169 -4.79 -21.41 25.94
CA PHE A 169 -5.06 -20.07 26.44
C PHE A 169 -5.92 -19.33 25.42
N PHE A 170 -7.11 -18.97 25.89
CA PHE A 170 -8.04 -18.07 25.24
C PHE A 170 -7.37 -16.71 25.12
N LEU A 171 -7.38 -16.15 23.90
CA LEU A 171 -7.03 -14.75 23.66
C LEU A 171 -8.03 -13.87 24.43
N SER A 172 -7.63 -13.30 25.56
CA SER A 172 -8.39 -12.24 26.23
C SER A 172 -8.17 -10.92 25.49
N ARG A 173 -9.30 -10.26 25.18
CA ARG A 173 -9.45 -8.97 24.48
C ARG A 173 -8.62 -7.83 25.06
#